data_AF-A0A5C4X406-F1
#
_entry.id   AF-A0A5C4X406-F1
#
_cell.length_a   1.000
_cell.length_b   1.000
_cell.length_c   1.000
_cell.angle_alpha   90.00
_cell.angle_beta   90.00
_cell.angle_gamma   90.00
#
_symmetry.space_group_name_H-M   'P 1'
#
loop_
_entity.id
_entity.type
_entity.pdbx_description
1 polymer ?
#
loop_
_entity_poly.entity_id
_entity_poly.type
_entity_poly.pdbx_seq_one_letter_code
_entity_poly.pdbx_strand_id
1 'polypeptide(L)'
;MTTRTLQLLASSTLTALAVSGCAPGEAQSSDDSDSHTEASTESANVSDRLRLEEQLKDLEDRYDARVGVSAFDTESDESVDYRADERFGFASSLKVFAVAELLDRTSPKEIEKNVSWTQADVDEAGWTPVTQKHVDDGLPLDDVAESALRVSDNLAMNIVLDELGGPEALDDALEKSGDMTTEVTDEEPELNDVEDGSRDNTTTPAAFTTDLHSLLDPQQLSDDDRRVLFDWMSGNETGDPLIRAGAPEGWVVRDKSGHSDAIQNDIAVVTPPDRHPIVISVMTETDDPESEDGPALVAAVAEVVLDSFQ
;
A
#
# COMPACT_ATOMS: atom_id res chain seq x y z
N MET A 1 -21.50 18.07 41.49
CA MET A 1 -22.93 17.85 41.73
C MET A 1 -23.61 17.67 40.38
N THR A 2 -23.74 16.44 39.90
CA THR A 2 -24.74 16.01 38.90
C THR A 2 -24.64 14.49 38.82
N THR A 3 -25.53 13.84 39.55
CA THR A 3 -25.68 12.39 39.67
C THR A 3 -26.65 11.91 38.59
N ARG A 4 -26.29 10.90 37.78
CA ARG A 4 -27.26 10.12 37.00
C ARG A 4 -26.88 8.64 36.95
N THR A 5 -27.41 7.96 37.96
CA THR A 5 -27.98 6.61 38.03
C THR A 5 -28.02 5.78 36.73
N LEU A 6 -27.33 4.63 36.72
CA LEU A 6 -27.65 3.48 35.85
C LEU A 6 -28.67 2.58 36.57
N GLN A 7 -29.79 2.28 35.92
CA GLN A 7 -30.71 1.22 36.35
C GLN A 7 -30.47 -0.04 35.49
N LEU A 8 -30.10 -1.13 36.15
CA LEU A 8 -30.33 -2.49 35.65
C LEU A 8 -31.83 -2.81 35.71
N LEU A 9 -32.37 -3.46 34.69
CA LEU A 9 -33.55 -4.31 34.82
C LEU A 9 -33.37 -5.58 33.97
N ALA A 10 -33.63 -6.69 34.63
CA ALA A 10 -33.49 -8.07 34.17
C ALA A 10 -34.80 -8.62 33.61
N SER A 11 -34.64 -9.66 32.78
CA SER A 11 -35.52 -10.83 32.55
C SER A 11 -37.00 -10.64 32.20
N SER A 12 -37.45 -11.37 31.16
CA SER A 12 -38.53 -12.37 31.29
C SER A 12 -38.70 -13.23 30.05
N THR A 13 -38.78 -14.53 30.29
CA THR A 13 -39.04 -15.67 29.41
C THR A 13 -40.52 -15.89 29.07
N LEU A 14 -40.73 -16.63 27.95
CA LEU A 14 -41.83 -17.55 27.59
C LEU A 14 -43.22 -16.97 27.27
N THR A 15 -43.77 -17.37 26.11
CA THR A 15 -44.79 -18.45 26.00
C THR A 15 -45.12 -18.72 24.52
N ALA A 16 -45.08 -19.99 24.13
CA ALA A 16 -45.48 -20.51 22.82
C ALA A 16 -47.01 -20.64 22.69
N LEU A 17 -47.55 -20.35 21.50
CA LEU A 17 -48.87 -20.79 21.08
C LEU A 17 -48.75 -21.44 19.70
N ALA A 18 -48.85 -22.77 19.71
CA ALA A 18 -49.03 -23.58 18.51
C ALA A 18 -50.50 -23.51 18.09
N VAL A 19 -50.76 -23.16 16.82
CA VAL A 19 -52.02 -23.49 16.16
C VAL A 19 -51.67 -24.31 14.93
N SER A 20 -52.06 -25.57 14.99
CA SER A 20 -51.96 -26.55 13.91
C SER A 20 -53.13 -26.34 12.96
N GLY A 21 -52.85 -26.18 11.67
CA GLY A 21 -53.85 -26.10 10.61
C GLY A 21 -53.37 -26.91 9.41
N CYS A 22 -53.90 -28.12 9.25
CA CYS A 22 -53.71 -28.94 8.05
C CYS A 22 -54.68 -28.51 6.95
N ALA A 23 -54.17 -28.24 5.75
CA ALA A 23 -54.92 -28.35 4.50
C ALA A 23 -53.97 -28.91 3.42
N PRO A 24 -54.41 -29.85 2.56
CA PRO A 24 -53.58 -30.39 1.49
C PRO A 24 -53.77 -29.56 0.22
N GLY A 25 -52.67 -29.09 -0.36
CA GLY A 25 -52.65 -28.38 -1.64
C GLY A 25 -51.33 -28.60 -2.34
N GLU A 26 -51.42 -29.27 -3.48
CA GLU A 26 -50.46 -29.50 -4.56
C GLU A 26 -49.02 -28.97 -4.43
N ALA A 27 -48.08 -29.92 -4.56
CA ALA A 27 -46.71 -29.65 -4.96
C ALA A 27 -46.66 -29.01 -6.35
N GLN A 28 -46.03 -27.84 -6.44
CA GLN A 28 -45.23 -27.46 -7.60
C GLN A 28 -43.91 -26.88 -7.10
N SER A 29 -42.85 -27.55 -7.53
CA SER A 29 -41.45 -27.23 -7.37
C SER A 29 -41.06 -25.99 -8.18
N SER A 30 -40.39 -25.04 -7.54
CA SER A 30 -39.44 -24.14 -8.18
C SER A 30 -38.62 -23.46 -7.09
N ASP A 31 -37.52 -24.11 -6.68
CA ASP A 31 -36.40 -23.47 -5.97
C ASP A 31 -35.20 -24.43 -6.03
N ASP A 32 -34.55 -24.47 -7.19
CA ASP A 32 -33.27 -25.18 -7.42
C ASP A 32 -32.31 -24.34 -8.29
N SER A 33 -32.63 -23.06 -8.53
CA SER A 33 -31.84 -22.20 -9.44
C SER A 33 -30.75 -21.39 -8.73
N ASP A 34 -30.93 -21.06 -7.45
CA ASP A 34 -29.97 -20.21 -6.72
C ASP A 34 -28.78 -21.02 -6.17
N SER A 35 -29.03 -22.23 -5.67
CA SER A 35 -27.96 -23.07 -5.06
C SER A 35 -26.94 -23.59 -6.09
N HIS A 36 -27.35 -23.80 -7.34
CA HIS A 36 -26.46 -24.22 -8.42
C HIS A 36 -25.61 -23.08 -8.98
N THR A 37 -26.09 -21.83 -8.88
CA THR A 37 -25.36 -20.66 -9.36
C THR A 37 -24.27 -20.24 -8.37
N GLU A 38 -24.59 -20.16 -7.08
CA GLU A 38 -23.61 -19.82 -6.02
C GLU A 38 -22.48 -20.85 -5.93
N ALA A 39 -22.79 -22.15 -5.93
CA ALA A 39 -21.77 -23.20 -5.87
C ALA A 39 -20.87 -23.25 -7.12
N SER A 40 -21.37 -22.81 -8.28
CA SER A 40 -20.59 -22.75 -9.52
C SER A 40 -19.67 -21.54 -9.55
N THR A 41 -20.12 -20.38 -9.06
CA THR A 41 -19.30 -19.16 -8.92
C THR A 41 -18.20 -19.34 -7.88
N GLU A 42 -18.53 -19.93 -6.71
CA GLU A 42 -17.54 -20.22 -5.66
C GLU A 42 -16.46 -21.20 -6.15
N SER A 43 -16.85 -22.22 -6.92
CA SER A 43 -15.88 -23.17 -7.51
C SER A 43 -15.02 -22.55 -8.62
N ALA A 44 -15.52 -21.58 -9.37
CA ALA A 44 -14.75 -20.87 -10.40
C ALA A 44 -13.70 -19.96 -9.74
N ASN A 45 -14.11 -19.17 -8.74
CA ASN A 45 -13.23 -18.28 -7.99
C ASN A 45 -12.09 -19.02 -7.29
N VAL A 46 -12.37 -20.23 -6.74
CA VAL A 46 -11.32 -21.09 -6.17
C VAL A 46 -10.33 -21.55 -7.24
N SER A 47 -10.79 -21.89 -8.43
CA SER A 47 -9.90 -22.33 -9.52
C SER A 47 -9.03 -21.20 -10.04
N ASP A 48 -9.53 -19.97 -10.11
CA ASP A 48 -8.78 -18.83 -10.61
C ASP A 48 -7.73 -18.38 -9.60
N ARG A 49 -8.07 -18.35 -8.30
CA ARG A 49 -7.09 -18.12 -7.23
C ARG A 49 -5.95 -19.15 -7.25
N LEU A 50 -6.26 -20.44 -7.42
CA LEU A 50 -5.22 -21.49 -7.50
C LEU A 50 -4.30 -21.32 -8.71
N ARG A 51 -4.82 -20.86 -9.85
CA ARG A 51 -3.98 -20.56 -11.03
C ARG A 51 -3.09 -19.37 -10.79
N LEU A 52 -3.61 -18.32 -10.14
CA LEU A 52 -2.86 -17.12 -9.80
C LEU A 52 -1.71 -17.44 -8.83
N GLU A 53 -1.98 -18.23 -7.79
CA GLU A 53 -0.94 -18.72 -6.87
C GLU A 53 0.14 -19.54 -7.60
N GLU A 54 -0.23 -20.38 -8.56
CA GLU A 54 0.71 -21.15 -9.38
C GLU A 54 1.58 -20.24 -10.27
N GLN A 55 0.98 -19.21 -10.89
CA GLN A 55 1.71 -18.23 -11.71
C GLN A 55 2.69 -17.41 -10.89
N LEU A 56 2.30 -16.95 -9.69
CA LEU A 56 3.19 -16.19 -8.79
C LEU A 56 4.34 -17.06 -8.29
N LYS A 57 4.07 -18.33 -7.98
CA LYS A 57 5.12 -19.28 -7.62
C LYS A 57 6.09 -19.57 -8.78
N ASP A 58 5.58 -19.71 -10.00
CA ASP A 58 6.43 -19.87 -11.19
C ASP A 58 7.33 -18.65 -11.43
N LEU A 59 6.92 -17.46 -11.00
CA LEU A 59 7.76 -16.25 -11.01
C LEU A 59 8.83 -16.31 -9.91
N GLU A 60 8.49 -16.69 -8.68
CA GLU A 60 9.49 -16.93 -7.61
C GLU A 60 10.59 -17.88 -8.10
N ASP A 61 10.19 -19.04 -8.65
CA ASP A 61 11.12 -20.07 -9.14
C ASP A 61 11.97 -19.61 -10.34
N ARG A 62 11.44 -18.72 -11.19
CA ARG A 62 12.14 -18.22 -12.39
C ARG A 62 13.19 -17.17 -12.05
N TYR A 63 12.86 -16.29 -11.10
CA TYR A 63 13.65 -15.12 -10.76
C TYR A 63 14.52 -15.35 -9.51
N ASP A 64 14.42 -16.51 -8.86
CA ASP A 64 15.16 -16.85 -7.63
C ASP A 64 14.97 -15.77 -6.55
N ALA A 65 13.69 -15.43 -6.33
CA ALA A 65 13.27 -14.36 -5.45
C ALA A 65 11.96 -14.71 -4.74
N ARG A 66 11.75 -14.12 -3.56
CA ARG A 66 10.50 -14.20 -2.80
C ARG A 66 9.59 -13.04 -3.20
N VAL A 67 8.30 -13.33 -3.38
CA VAL A 67 7.30 -12.35 -3.83
C VAL A 67 6.16 -12.24 -2.82
N GLY A 68 5.90 -11.03 -2.34
CA GLY A 68 4.71 -10.66 -1.56
C GLY A 68 3.82 -9.72 -2.37
N VAL A 69 2.52 -10.01 -2.42
CA VAL A 69 1.52 -9.19 -3.11
C VAL A 69 0.27 -9.06 -2.29
N SER A 70 -0.28 -7.85 -2.25
CA SER A 70 -1.69 -7.61 -1.94
C SER A 70 -2.25 -6.60 -2.93
N ALA A 71 -3.46 -6.84 -3.42
CA ALA A 71 -4.17 -5.92 -4.28
C ALA A 71 -5.66 -5.90 -3.94
N PHE A 72 -6.29 -4.73 -4.05
CA PHE A 72 -7.69 -4.49 -3.70
C PHE A 72 -8.37 -3.61 -4.75
N ASP A 73 -9.44 -4.13 -5.36
CA ASP A 73 -10.31 -3.39 -6.28
C ASP A 73 -11.41 -2.65 -5.50
N THR A 74 -11.35 -1.32 -5.52
CA THR A 74 -12.29 -0.46 -4.75
C THR A 74 -13.68 -0.38 -5.36
N GLU A 75 -13.90 -0.92 -6.57
CA GLU A 75 -15.23 -1.01 -7.19
C GLU A 75 -15.98 -2.27 -6.75
N SER A 76 -15.29 -3.41 -6.76
CA SER A 76 -15.89 -4.74 -6.54
C SER A 76 -15.70 -5.28 -5.12
N ASP A 77 -14.83 -4.66 -4.32
CA ASP A 77 -14.33 -5.16 -3.04
C ASP A 77 -13.59 -6.52 -3.16
N GLU A 78 -13.06 -6.86 -4.34
CA GLU A 78 -12.27 -8.07 -4.56
C GLU A 78 -10.79 -7.85 -4.22
N SER A 79 -10.17 -8.88 -3.63
CA SER A 79 -8.75 -8.87 -3.25
C SER A 79 -7.97 -10.02 -3.88
N VAL A 80 -6.69 -9.75 -4.16
CA VAL A 80 -5.68 -10.75 -4.52
C VAL A 80 -4.56 -10.66 -3.48
N ASP A 81 -4.27 -11.77 -2.82
CA ASP A 81 -3.22 -11.86 -1.80
C ASP A 81 -2.31 -13.06 -2.04
N TYR A 82 -0.99 -12.83 -1.96
CA TYR A 82 0.03 -13.86 -2.01
C TYR A 82 1.18 -13.49 -1.08
N ARG A 83 1.40 -14.28 -0.02
CA ARG A 83 2.32 -13.92 1.09
C ARG A 83 2.04 -12.53 1.67
N ALA A 84 0.79 -12.08 1.61
CA ALA A 84 0.40 -10.71 1.94
C ALA A 84 0.63 -10.33 3.41
N ASP A 85 0.74 -11.33 4.29
CA ASP A 85 1.02 -11.16 5.73
C ASP A 85 2.49 -11.45 6.10
N GLU A 86 3.34 -11.82 5.13
CA GLU A 86 4.77 -11.98 5.38
C GLU A 86 5.46 -10.62 5.37
N ARG A 87 6.53 -10.48 6.18
CA ARG A 87 7.29 -9.23 6.25
C ARG A 87 8.28 -9.11 5.12
N PHE A 88 8.45 -7.88 4.64
CA PHE A 88 9.44 -7.47 3.65
C PHE A 88 10.03 -6.12 4.06
N GLY A 89 11.30 -5.90 3.74
CA GLY A 89 11.88 -4.56 3.84
C GLY A 89 11.16 -3.58 2.91
N PHE A 90 10.73 -2.43 3.41
CA PHE A 90 9.98 -1.47 2.57
C PHE A 90 10.90 -0.68 1.62
N ALA A 91 12.14 -0.38 2.03
CA ALA A 91 13.00 0.58 1.36
C ALA A 91 12.26 1.90 1.00
N SER A 92 12.60 2.53 -0.12
CA SER A 92 11.99 3.80 -0.51
C SER A 92 10.47 3.81 -0.79
N SER A 93 9.74 2.68 -0.73
CA SER A 93 8.28 2.71 -0.90
C SER A 93 7.56 3.38 0.29
N LEU A 94 8.16 3.39 1.48
CA LEU A 94 7.65 4.11 2.67
C LEU A 94 7.45 5.62 2.42
N LYS A 95 8.24 6.22 1.52
CA LYS A 95 8.26 7.67 1.26
C LYS A 95 6.87 8.24 0.91
N VAL A 96 5.98 7.43 0.32
CA VAL A 96 4.60 7.87 0.03
C VAL A 96 3.84 8.23 1.31
N PHE A 97 4.00 7.46 2.38
CA PHE A 97 3.31 7.66 3.64
C PHE A 97 3.90 8.83 4.43
N ALA A 98 5.23 8.95 4.42
CA ALA A 98 5.91 10.09 5.02
C ALA A 98 5.47 11.42 4.38
N VAL A 99 5.40 11.46 3.04
CA VAL A 99 4.95 12.67 2.33
C VAL A 99 3.45 12.91 2.50
N ALA A 100 2.62 11.87 2.54
CA ALA A 100 1.20 12.02 2.85
C ALA A 100 0.97 12.63 4.25
N GLU A 101 1.68 12.14 5.27
CA GLU A 101 1.60 12.67 6.63
C GLU A 101 2.13 14.13 6.70
N LEU A 102 3.20 14.44 5.96
CA LEU A 102 3.71 15.81 5.89
C LEU A 102 2.68 16.76 5.30
N LEU A 103 2.01 16.36 4.22
CA LEU A 103 0.95 17.15 3.59
C LEU A 103 -0.21 17.39 4.56
N ASP A 104 -0.68 16.36 5.28
CA ASP A 104 -1.77 16.51 6.26
C ASP A 104 -1.41 17.44 7.44
N ARG A 105 -0.15 17.39 7.90
CA ARG A 105 0.32 18.21 9.03
C ARG A 105 0.64 19.66 8.68
N THR A 106 0.83 19.97 7.41
CA THR A 106 1.34 21.29 7.00
C THR A 106 0.26 22.14 6.34
N SER A 107 0.21 23.42 6.71
CA SER A 107 -0.56 24.38 5.94
C SER A 107 0.14 24.74 4.62
N PRO A 108 -0.59 25.26 3.61
CA PRO A 108 0.03 25.71 2.35
C PRO A 108 1.20 26.69 2.54
N LYS A 109 1.16 27.52 3.60
CA LYS A 109 2.25 28.45 3.89
C LYS A 109 3.46 27.77 4.53
N GLU A 110 3.25 26.67 5.25
CA GLU A 110 4.32 25.93 5.92
C GLU A 110 5.11 25.09 4.93
N ILE A 111 4.42 24.43 4.00
CA ILE A 111 5.08 23.62 2.97
C ILE A 111 5.85 24.47 1.94
N GLU A 112 5.48 25.73 1.74
CA GLU A 112 6.23 26.68 0.88
C GLU A 112 7.49 27.26 1.56
N LYS A 113 7.81 26.88 2.82
CA LYS A 113 8.99 27.41 3.50
C LYS A 113 10.27 26.81 2.91
N ASN A 114 11.26 27.66 2.70
CA ASN A 114 12.59 27.22 2.30
C ASN A 114 13.29 26.52 3.48
N VAL A 115 13.68 25.26 3.27
CA VAL A 115 14.51 24.46 4.16
C VAL A 115 15.93 24.37 3.60
N SER A 116 16.91 24.20 4.47
CA SER A 116 18.33 24.19 4.12
C SER A 116 19.05 23.10 4.87
N TRP A 117 20.02 22.47 4.22
CA TRP A 117 20.86 21.41 4.75
C TRP A 117 22.33 21.71 4.45
N THR A 118 23.21 20.85 4.94
CA THR A 118 24.65 20.96 4.78
C THR A 118 25.17 19.93 3.78
N GLN A 119 26.41 20.12 3.31
CA GLN A 119 27.09 19.10 2.52
C GLN A 119 27.29 17.80 3.29
N ALA A 120 27.42 17.86 4.63
CA ALA A 120 27.56 16.66 5.43
C ALA A 120 26.28 15.80 5.37
N ASP A 121 25.11 16.42 5.45
CA ASP A 121 23.82 15.73 5.35
C ASP A 121 23.66 15.04 3.98
N VAL A 122 24.16 15.68 2.90
CA VAL A 122 24.19 15.08 1.55
C VAL A 122 25.13 13.87 1.49
N ASP A 123 26.32 13.99 2.07
CA ASP A 123 27.33 12.94 2.07
C ASP A 123 26.88 11.72 2.91
N GLU A 124 26.08 11.95 3.96
CA GLU A 124 25.53 10.91 4.84
C GLU A 124 24.33 10.17 4.19
N ALA A 125 23.41 10.88 3.52
CA ALA A 125 22.18 10.31 2.99
C ALA A 125 22.33 9.43 1.72
N GLY A 126 23.48 9.48 1.03
CA GLY A 126 23.73 8.69 -0.17
C GLY A 126 23.04 9.22 -1.43
N TRP A 127 21.94 8.58 -1.87
CA TRP A 127 21.27 8.91 -3.15
C TRP A 127 20.51 10.25 -3.08
N THR A 128 21.13 11.33 -3.54
CA THR A 128 20.64 12.72 -3.37
C THR A 128 20.59 13.50 -4.69
N PRO A 129 19.90 13.00 -5.75
CA PRO A 129 19.95 13.56 -7.09
C PRO A 129 19.48 15.02 -7.20
N VAL A 130 18.64 15.51 -6.27
CA VAL A 130 18.11 16.87 -6.23
C VAL A 130 18.79 17.67 -5.12
N THR A 131 18.76 17.17 -3.89
CA THR A 131 19.22 17.92 -2.71
C THR A 131 20.71 18.27 -2.76
N GLN A 132 21.56 17.42 -3.36
CA GLN A 132 22.99 17.74 -3.54
C GLN A 132 23.25 18.99 -4.38
N LYS A 133 22.28 19.40 -5.22
CA LYS A 133 22.41 20.57 -6.11
C LYS A 133 22.04 21.88 -5.43
N HIS A 134 21.44 21.81 -4.24
CA HIS A 134 20.83 22.94 -3.54
C HIS A 134 21.38 23.14 -2.13
N VAL A 135 22.64 22.76 -1.89
CA VAL A 135 23.31 22.96 -0.58
C VAL A 135 23.47 24.45 -0.23
N ASP A 136 23.64 25.32 -1.24
CA ASP A 136 23.89 26.76 -1.03
C ASP A 136 22.61 27.59 -0.83
N ASP A 137 21.49 27.17 -1.44
CA ASP A 137 20.24 27.93 -1.52
C ASP A 137 19.05 27.23 -0.83
N GLY A 138 19.13 25.92 -0.60
CA GLY A 138 18.04 25.11 -0.10
C GLY A 138 16.89 25.01 -1.11
N LEU A 139 15.76 24.46 -0.66
CA LEU A 139 14.55 24.36 -1.46
C LEU A 139 13.31 24.61 -0.59
N PRO A 140 12.19 25.08 -1.17
CA PRO A 140 10.87 24.92 -0.59
C PRO A 140 10.59 23.47 -0.14
N LEU A 141 9.88 23.29 0.98
CA LEU A 141 9.61 21.97 1.54
C LEU A 141 8.72 21.10 0.62
N ASP A 142 7.85 21.72 -0.20
CA ASP A 142 7.11 21.02 -1.26
C ASP A 142 8.03 20.48 -2.35
N ASP A 143 9.00 21.28 -2.83
CA ASP A 143 10.02 20.82 -3.79
C ASP A 143 10.87 19.67 -3.23
N VAL A 144 11.18 19.72 -1.92
CA VAL A 144 11.87 18.62 -1.22
C VAL A 144 10.99 17.36 -1.20
N ALA A 145 9.76 17.45 -0.71
CA ALA A 145 8.84 16.31 -0.66
C ALA A 145 8.54 15.71 -2.04
N GLU A 146 8.38 16.55 -3.07
CA GLU A 146 8.22 16.10 -4.45
C GLU A 146 9.42 15.29 -4.93
N SER A 147 10.65 15.72 -4.61
CA SER A 147 11.87 15.00 -5.00
C SER A 147 12.02 13.63 -4.32
N ALA A 148 11.54 13.50 -3.07
CA ALA A 148 11.49 12.22 -2.37
C ALA A 148 10.58 11.21 -3.07
N LEU A 149 9.50 11.67 -3.73
CA LEU A 149 8.59 10.79 -4.46
C LEU A 149 9.03 10.53 -5.90
N ARG A 150 9.40 11.57 -6.65
CA ARG A 150 9.64 11.43 -8.11
C ARG A 150 10.96 10.77 -8.47
N VAL A 151 12.00 11.01 -7.66
CA VAL A 151 13.37 10.55 -7.95
C VAL A 151 14.01 9.87 -6.73
N SER A 152 13.21 9.58 -5.71
CA SER A 152 13.60 8.84 -4.50
C SER A 152 14.75 9.49 -3.72
N ASP A 153 14.88 10.82 -3.74
CA ASP A 153 15.97 11.53 -3.04
C ASP A 153 15.98 11.21 -1.53
N ASN A 154 17.09 10.68 -1.03
CA ASN A 154 17.22 10.16 0.33
C ASN A 154 17.30 11.27 1.36
N LEU A 155 18.08 12.32 1.11
CA LEU A 155 18.14 13.45 2.02
C LEU A 155 16.80 14.18 2.06
N ALA A 156 16.09 14.24 0.94
CA ALA A 156 14.74 14.78 0.95
C ALA A 156 13.81 13.99 1.88
N MET A 157 13.91 12.65 1.90
CA MET A 157 13.17 11.83 2.86
C MET A 157 13.56 12.12 4.31
N ASN A 158 14.86 12.24 4.62
CA ASN A 158 15.31 12.55 5.98
C ASN A 158 14.80 13.93 6.44
N ILE A 159 14.80 14.94 5.55
CA ILE A 159 14.22 16.25 5.84
C ILE A 159 12.70 16.14 6.11
N VAL A 160 11.97 15.33 5.33
CA VAL A 160 10.55 15.07 5.59
C VAL A 160 10.35 14.42 6.96
N LEU A 161 11.15 13.40 7.31
CA LEU A 161 11.11 12.76 8.63
C LEU A 161 11.41 13.76 9.76
N ASP A 162 12.42 14.61 9.61
CA ASP A 162 12.76 15.65 10.59
C ASP A 162 11.58 16.60 10.86
N GLU A 163 10.87 17.02 9.82
CA GLU A 163 9.67 17.87 9.96
C GLU A 163 8.50 17.12 10.64
N LEU A 164 8.43 15.80 10.51
CA LEU A 164 7.48 14.96 11.23
C LEU A 164 7.87 14.71 12.70
N GLY A 165 9.16 14.80 13.02
CA GLY A 165 9.73 14.49 14.34
C GLY A 165 10.58 13.22 14.40
N GLY A 166 11.01 12.70 13.25
CA GLY A 166 11.85 11.51 13.09
C GLY A 166 11.07 10.24 12.71
N PRO A 167 11.77 9.11 12.51
CA PRO A 167 11.17 7.79 12.19
C PRO A 167 10.03 7.38 13.12
N GLU A 168 10.24 7.48 14.45
CA GLU A 168 9.25 7.14 15.49
C GLU A 168 7.95 7.95 15.34
N ALA A 169 8.03 9.21 14.88
CA ALA A 169 6.85 10.05 14.70
C ALA A 169 6.02 9.70 13.46
N LEU A 170 6.63 9.06 12.45
CA LEU A 170 5.93 8.46 11.32
C LEU A 170 5.33 7.11 11.72
N ASP A 171 6.08 6.28 12.46
CA ASP A 171 5.60 5.02 13.02
C ASP A 171 4.32 5.22 13.86
N ASP A 172 4.37 6.15 14.83
CA ASP A 172 3.21 6.55 15.65
C ASP A 172 2.01 7.03 14.81
N ALA A 173 2.28 7.68 13.65
CA ALA A 173 1.23 8.17 12.76
C ALA A 173 0.54 7.02 12.03
N LEU A 174 1.32 6.06 11.53
CA LEU A 174 0.83 4.83 10.92
C LEU A 174 -0.01 4.02 11.92
N GLU A 175 0.48 3.82 13.14
CA GLU A 175 -0.28 3.15 14.22
C GLU A 175 -1.61 3.84 14.50
N LYS A 176 -1.61 5.17 14.56
CA LYS A 176 -2.82 5.96 14.81
C LYS A 176 -3.82 5.88 13.65
N SER A 177 -3.33 5.72 12.42
CA SER A 177 -4.16 5.50 11.23
C SER A 177 -4.74 4.08 11.15
N GLY A 178 -4.14 3.13 11.87
CA GLY A 178 -4.63 1.76 12.03
C GLY A 178 -3.61 0.68 11.67
N ASP A 179 -2.43 1.06 11.17
CA ASP A 179 -1.36 0.12 10.84
C ASP A 179 -0.53 -0.24 12.07
N MET A 180 -0.76 -1.45 12.58
CA MET A 180 -0.03 -2.02 13.71
C MET A 180 1.10 -2.96 13.27
N THR A 181 1.49 -2.89 11.99
CA THR A 181 2.36 -3.86 11.32
C THR A 181 3.64 -3.22 10.80
N THR A 182 3.58 -2.07 10.13
CA THR A 182 4.81 -1.38 9.72
C THR A 182 5.61 -0.97 10.96
N GLU A 183 6.94 -1.15 10.89
CA GLU A 183 7.87 -0.68 11.92
C GLU A 183 8.92 0.22 11.25
N VAL A 184 8.87 1.51 11.53
CA VAL A 184 9.78 2.54 11.00
C VAL A 184 10.81 2.88 12.08
N THR A 185 12.03 2.38 11.92
CA THR A 185 13.07 2.48 12.94
C THR A 185 14.15 3.48 12.57
N ASP A 186 14.57 3.50 11.30
CA ASP A 186 15.72 4.25 10.83
C ASP A 186 15.38 5.28 9.74
N GLU A 187 16.32 6.18 9.49
CA GLU A 187 16.31 7.13 8.37
C GLU A 187 17.13 6.61 7.18
N GLU A 188 17.21 7.35 6.07
CA GLU A 188 18.09 6.97 4.97
C GLU A 188 19.56 7.28 5.29
N PRO A 189 20.52 6.43 4.89
CA PRO A 189 20.34 5.20 4.12
C PRO A 189 20.08 3.94 4.97
N GLU A 190 20.20 4.00 6.30
CA GLU A 190 20.14 2.85 7.20
C GLU A 190 18.83 2.05 7.12
N LEU A 191 17.71 2.68 6.76
CA LEU A 191 16.42 1.98 6.58
C LEU A 191 16.45 0.88 5.51
N ASN A 192 17.48 0.86 4.66
CA ASN A 192 17.65 -0.15 3.61
C ASN A 192 18.38 -1.41 4.12
N ASP A 193 19.00 -1.35 5.29
CA ASP A 193 19.77 -2.44 5.90
C ASP A 193 18.86 -3.33 6.78
N VAL A 194 18.02 -4.15 6.14
CA VAL A 194 17.09 -5.03 6.83
C VAL A 194 17.77 -6.35 7.22
N GLU A 195 18.02 -6.54 8.52
CA GLU A 195 18.58 -7.79 9.04
C GLU A 195 17.58 -8.96 8.92
N ASP A 196 18.08 -10.14 8.55
CA ASP A 196 17.25 -11.35 8.39
C ASP A 196 16.53 -11.72 9.70
N GLY A 197 15.19 -11.76 9.64
CA GLY A 197 14.32 -12.00 10.80
C GLY A 197 14.08 -10.78 11.70
N SER A 198 14.66 -9.61 11.40
CA SER A 198 14.29 -8.35 12.05
C SER A 198 12.89 -7.90 11.62
N ARG A 199 12.31 -7.04 12.43
CA ARG A 199 11.07 -6.32 12.11
C ARG A 199 11.32 -4.85 11.80
N ASP A 200 12.48 -4.32 12.20
CA ASP A 200 12.90 -2.95 11.91
C ASP A 200 12.90 -2.70 10.40
N ASN A 201 12.30 -1.58 9.99
CA ASN A 201 12.17 -1.14 8.61
C ASN A 201 11.44 -2.12 7.68
N THR A 202 10.50 -2.89 8.26
CA THR A 202 9.66 -3.84 7.52
C THR A 202 8.18 -3.54 7.65
N THR A 203 7.44 -4.00 6.66
CA THR A 203 5.96 -4.01 6.62
C THR A 203 5.48 -5.31 6.00
N THR A 204 4.19 -5.44 5.72
CA THR A 204 3.63 -6.51 4.88
C THR A 204 2.92 -5.91 3.66
N PRO A 205 2.79 -6.65 2.54
CA PRO A 205 2.03 -6.18 1.38
C PRO A 205 0.59 -5.77 1.72
N ALA A 206 -0.07 -6.49 2.64
CA ALA A 206 -1.42 -6.16 3.09
C ALA A 206 -1.49 -4.84 3.86
N ALA A 207 -0.50 -4.55 4.72
CA ALA A 207 -0.45 -3.30 5.48
C ALA A 207 -0.30 -2.11 4.53
N PHE A 208 0.72 -2.12 3.65
CA PHE A 208 0.93 -1.05 2.68
C PHE A 208 -0.22 -0.87 1.69
N THR A 209 -0.90 -1.95 1.29
CA THR A 209 -2.12 -1.85 0.47
C THR A 209 -3.26 -1.20 1.22
N THR A 210 -3.41 -1.51 2.51
CA THR A 210 -4.42 -0.88 3.39
C THR A 210 -4.12 0.60 3.61
N ASP A 211 -2.87 0.95 3.88
CA ASP A 211 -2.45 2.34 4.09
C ASP A 211 -2.64 3.16 2.83
N LEU A 212 -2.22 2.65 1.68
CA LEU A 212 -2.36 3.34 0.41
C LEU A 212 -3.84 3.48 0.01
N HIS A 213 -4.67 2.49 0.31
CA HIS A 213 -6.12 2.59 0.15
C HIS A 213 -6.72 3.65 1.08
N SER A 214 -6.24 3.77 2.32
CA SER A 214 -6.73 4.77 3.27
C SER A 214 -6.56 6.21 2.76
N LEU A 215 -5.51 6.47 1.98
CA LEU A 215 -5.26 7.78 1.38
C LEU A 215 -6.34 8.20 0.35
N LEU A 216 -7.20 7.28 -0.09
CA LEU A 216 -8.38 7.59 -0.92
C LEU A 216 -9.55 8.16 -0.11
N ASP A 217 -9.57 8.01 1.22
CA ASP A 217 -10.63 8.58 2.08
C ASP A 217 -10.36 10.08 2.33
N PRO A 218 -11.29 10.98 1.97
CA PRO A 218 -11.14 12.42 2.25
C PRO A 218 -11.08 12.77 3.75
N GLN A 219 -11.34 11.82 4.66
CA GLN A 219 -11.12 11.99 6.10
C GLN A 219 -9.69 11.70 6.54
N GLN A 220 -8.91 10.95 5.75
CA GLN A 220 -7.51 10.63 6.02
C GLN A 220 -6.56 11.61 5.33
N LEU A 221 -6.86 11.99 4.09
CA LEU A 221 -6.09 12.97 3.34
C LEU A 221 -7.03 13.88 2.57
N SER A 222 -6.84 15.20 2.68
CA SER A 222 -7.72 16.16 2.02
C SER A 222 -7.70 16.00 0.49
N ASP A 223 -8.76 16.42 -0.20
CA ASP A 223 -8.83 16.33 -1.66
C ASP A 223 -7.68 17.09 -2.37
N ASP A 224 -7.24 18.21 -1.79
CA ASP A 224 -6.15 19.02 -2.33
C ASP A 224 -4.79 18.33 -2.13
N ASP A 225 -4.55 17.78 -0.95
CA ASP A 225 -3.30 17.07 -0.63
C ASP A 225 -3.20 15.76 -1.39
N ARG A 226 -4.28 15.00 -1.48
CA ARG A 226 -4.35 13.78 -2.28
C ARG A 226 -4.07 14.06 -3.75
N ARG A 227 -4.58 15.17 -4.29
CA ARG A 227 -4.28 15.58 -5.66
C ARG A 227 -2.80 15.88 -5.86
N VAL A 228 -2.15 16.53 -4.90
CA VAL A 228 -0.71 16.82 -4.93
C VAL A 228 0.10 15.52 -4.85
N LEU A 229 -0.16 14.68 -3.84
CA LEU A 229 0.50 13.40 -3.64
C LEU A 229 0.43 12.52 -4.90
N PHE A 230 -0.76 12.36 -5.46
CA PHE A 230 -0.98 11.51 -6.63
C PHE A 230 -0.40 12.10 -7.91
N ASP A 231 -0.30 13.43 -8.05
CA ASP A 231 0.44 14.04 -9.14
C ASP A 231 1.95 13.73 -9.04
N TRP A 232 2.50 13.82 -7.84
CA TRP A 232 3.91 13.49 -7.58
C TRP A 232 4.21 12.02 -7.87
N MET A 233 3.39 11.10 -7.36
CA MET A 233 3.49 9.66 -7.67
C MET A 233 3.32 9.33 -9.16
N SER A 234 2.51 10.09 -9.91
CA SER A 234 2.32 9.86 -11.35
C SER A 234 3.62 10.10 -12.15
N GLY A 235 4.50 10.99 -11.68
CA GLY A 235 5.78 11.27 -12.32
C GLY A 235 6.98 10.66 -11.59
N ASN A 236 6.78 9.52 -10.92
CA ASN A 236 7.87 8.70 -10.42
C ASN A 236 8.60 8.03 -11.59
N GLU A 237 9.80 8.52 -11.94
CA GLU A 237 10.58 7.98 -13.07
C GLU A 237 11.14 6.58 -12.75
N THR A 238 11.37 6.27 -11.47
CA THR A 238 11.95 4.98 -11.05
C THR A 238 10.94 3.82 -11.12
N GLY A 239 9.64 4.11 -11.27
CA GLY A 239 8.58 3.12 -11.38
C GLY A 239 8.23 2.70 -12.81
N ASP A 240 8.75 3.40 -13.83
CA ASP A 240 8.49 3.08 -15.24
C ASP A 240 8.71 1.59 -15.61
N PRO A 241 9.77 0.90 -15.13
CA PRO A 241 9.99 -0.51 -15.43
C PRO A 241 9.27 -1.48 -14.47
N LEU A 242 8.45 -1.00 -13.53
CA LEU A 242 7.86 -1.78 -12.43
C LEU A 242 6.37 -2.06 -12.67
N ILE A 243 5.47 -1.74 -11.74
CA ILE A 243 4.01 -1.98 -11.90
C ILE A 243 3.50 -1.33 -13.19
N ARG A 244 4.03 -0.16 -13.55
CA ARG A 244 3.66 0.56 -14.77
C ARG A 244 3.94 -0.25 -16.05
N ALA A 245 5.00 -1.05 -16.07
CA ALA A 245 5.33 -1.91 -17.20
C ALA A 245 4.44 -3.16 -17.29
N GLY A 246 3.89 -3.62 -16.16
CA GLY A 246 2.94 -4.73 -16.10
C GLY A 246 1.47 -4.32 -16.26
N ALA A 247 1.14 -3.04 -16.11
CA ALA A 247 -0.25 -2.59 -16.16
C ALA A 247 -0.86 -2.67 -17.58
N PRO A 248 -2.15 -3.03 -17.71
CA PRO A 248 -2.83 -3.04 -19.00
C PRO A 248 -2.82 -1.68 -19.70
N GLU A 249 -2.81 -1.70 -21.04
CA GLU A 249 -2.75 -0.47 -21.83
C GLU A 249 -3.90 0.49 -21.49
N GLY A 250 -3.56 1.76 -21.23
CA GLY A 250 -4.52 2.80 -20.89
C GLY A 250 -4.88 2.91 -19.41
N TRP A 251 -4.38 2.02 -18.56
CA TRP A 251 -4.52 2.13 -17.11
C TRP A 251 -3.54 3.18 -16.59
N VAL A 252 -4.00 4.07 -15.71
CA VAL A 252 -3.15 5.10 -15.11
C VAL A 252 -2.53 4.55 -13.84
N VAL A 253 -1.20 4.52 -13.77
CA VAL A 253 -0.45 4.05 -12.60
C VAL A 253 0.16 5.26 -11.88
N ARG A 254 -0.05 5.31 -10.56
CA ARG A 254 0.57 6.28 -9.66
C ARG A 254 1.28 5.48 -8.60
N ASP A 255 2.60 5.53 -8.60
CA ASP A 255 3.41 4.54 -7.89
C ASP A 255 4.53 5.18 -7.05
N LYS A 256 5.07 4.36 -6.14
CA LYS A 256 6.33 4.64 -5.46
C LYS A 256 7.16 3.36 -5.36
N SER A 257 8.30 3.36 -6.05
CA SER A 257 9.26 2.26 -5.98
C SER A 257 10.02 2.22 -4.64
N GLY A 258 10.42 1.02 -4.21
CA GLY A 258 11.42 0.79 -3.17
C GLY A 258 12.57 -0.04 -3.74
N HIS A 259 13.82 0.34 -3.45
CA HIS A 259 14.98 -0.39 -3.94
C HIS A 259 16.13 -0.33 -2.94
N SER A 260 16.75 -1.48 -2.69
CA SER A 260 18.07 -1.66 -2.10
C SER A 260 18.70 -2.91 -2.72
N ASP A 261 19.90 -3.32 -2.30
CA ASP A 261 20.65 -4.44 -2.88
C ASP A 261 19.77 -5.69 -3.14
N ALA A 262 19.11 -6.22 -2.10
CA ALA A 262 18.30 -7.42 -2.19
C ALA A 262 16.80 -7.15 -2.46
N ILE A 263 16.37 -5.89 -2.48
CA ILE A 263 14.95 -5.50 -2.45
C ILE A 263 14.57 -4.76 -3.73
N GLN A 264 13.47 -5.20 -4.35
CA GLN A 264 12.79 -4.44 -5.39
C GLN A 264 11.29 -4.44 -5.14
N ASN A 265 10.75 -3.29 -4.74
CA ASN A 265 9.35 -3.10 -4.44
C ASN A 265 8.73 -2.05 -5.36
N ASP A 266 7.41 -2.12 -5.50
CA ASP A 266 6.60 -1.03 -6.02
C ASP A 266 5.20 -1.10 -5.43
N ILE A 267 4.63 0.06 -5.08
CA ILE A 267 3.27 0.18 -4.58
C ILE A 267 2.53 1.23 -5.38
N ALA A 268 1.27 0.98 -5.72
CA ALA A 268 0.56 1.84 -6.65
C ALA A 268 -0.95 1.93 -6.43
N VAL A 269 -1.49 3.09 -6.81
CA VAL A 269 -2.91 3.28 -7.13
C VAL A 269 -3.05 3.23 -8.64
N VAL A 270 -3.69 2.18 -9.13
CA VAL A 270 -3.89 1.89 -10.55
C VAL A 270 -5.34 2.18 -10.93
N THR A 271 -5.58 3.02 -11.94
CA THR A 271 -6.95 3.41 -12.35
C THR A 271 -7.25 2.87 -13.75
N PRO A 272 -8.10 1.84 -13.88
CA PRO A 272 -8.62 1.41 -15.18
C PRO A 272 -9.49 2.50 -15.83
N PRO A 273 -9.64 2.49 -17.17
CA PRO A 273 -10.59 3.37 -17.85
C PRO A 273 -12.01 3.17 -17.31
N ASP A 274 -12.67 4.26 -16.95
CA ASP A 274 -14.08 4.30 -16.52
C ASP A 274 -14.44 3.43 -15.29
N ARG A 275 -13.46 3.04 -14.46
CA ARG A 275 -13.65 2.27 -13.21
C ARG A 275 -13.00 2.94 -12.01
N HIS A 276 -13.38 2.50 -10.81
CA HIS A 276 -12.69 2.92 -9.58
C HIS A 276 -11.26 2.34 -9.51
N PRO A 277 -10.37 2.91 -8.67
CA PRO A 277 -8.99 2.46 -8.59
C PRO A 277 -8.84 1.05 -7.99
N ILE A 278 -7.74 0.40 -8.37
CA ILE A 278 -7.17 -0.77 -7.71
C ILE A 278 -5.93 -0.30 -6.95
N VAL A 279 -5.80 -0.72 -5.70
CA VAL A 279 -4.59 -0.48 -4.90
C VAL A 279 -3.77 -1.76 -4.89
N ILE A 280 -2.46 -1.68 -5.12
CA ILE A 280 -1.59 -2.85 -5.20
C ILE A 280 -0.25 -2.56 -4.54
N SER A 281 0.27 -3.53 -3.78
CA SER A 281 1.64 -3.54 -3.29
C SER A 281 2.33 -4.82 -3.76
N VAL A 282 3.46 -4.67 -4.46
CA VAL A 282 4.34 -5.76 -4.88
C VAL A 282 5.68 -5.58 -4.15
N MET A 283 6.03 -6.54 -3.31
CA MET A 283 7.26 -6.54 -2.53
C MET A 283 8.11 -7.76 -2.88
N THR A 284 9.40 -7.57 -3.15
CA THR A 284 10.27 -8.69 -3.54
C THR A 284 11.62 -8.62 -2.85
N GLU A 285 12.15 -9.80 -2.54
CA GLU A 285 13.47 -9.99 -1.94
C GLU A 285 14.21 -11.13 -2.66
N THR A 286 15.51 -10.99 -2.91
CA THR A 286 16.37 -12.03 -3.49
C THR A 286 17.60 -12.29 -2.62
N ASP A 287 18.11 -13.53 -2.66
CA ASP A 287 19.36 -13.89 -2.00
C ASP A 287 20.61 -13.43 -2.79
N ASP A 288 20.44 -12.94 -4.03
CA ASP A 288 21.51 -12.40 -4.87
C ASP A 288 21.45 -10.85 -4.92
N PRO A 289 22.23 -10.13 -4.08
CA PRO A 289 22.22 -8.67 -4.03
C PRO A 289 22.72 -7.98 -5.31
N GLU A 290 23.29 -8.73 -6.25
CA GLU A 290 23.74 -8.22 -7.55
C GLU A 290 22.72 -8.49 -8.66
N SER A 291 21.54 -9.05 -8.33
CA SER A 291 20.50 -9.35 -9.30
C SER A 291 19.93 -8.09 -9.93
N GLU A 292 19.94 -8.03 -11.26
CA GLU A 292 19.31 -6.94 -12.03
C GLU A 292 17.87 -7.29 -12.47
N ASP A 293 17.36 -8.47 -12.08
CA ASP A 293 16.08 -8.98 -12.58
C ASP A 293 14.85 -8.40 -11.84
N GLY A 294 15.06 -7.75 -10.69
CA GLY A 294 14.00 -7.22 -9.83
C GLY A 294 12.92 -6.43 -10.59
N PRO A 295 13.27 -5.43 -11.43
CA PRO A 295 12.26 -4.69 -12.18
C PRO A 295 11.39 -5.56 -13.08
N ALA A 296 12.00 -6.53 -13.78
CA ALA A 296 11.27 -7.45 -14.64
C ALA A 296 10.35 -8.39 -13.84
N LEU A 297 10.77 -8.82 -12.65
CA LEU A 297 9.94 -9.59 -11.73
C LEU A 297 8.71 -8.78 -11.28
N VAL A 298 8.91 -7.56 -10.77
CA VAL A 298 7.81 -6.70 -10.31
C VAL A 298 6.80 -6.43 -11.42
N ALA A 299 7.26 -6.14 -12.64
CA ALA A 299 6.39 -5.96 -13.80
C ALA A 299 5.59 -7.22 -14.14
N ALA A 300 6.22 -8.40 -14.15
CA ALA A 300 5.54 -9.66 -14.44
C ALA A 300 4.51 -10.03 -13.37
N VAL A 301 4.80 -9.75 -12.10
CA VAL A 301 3.85 -9.92 -10.99
C VAL A 301 2.65 -8.99 -11.16
N ALA A 302 2.91 -7.72 -11.47
CA ALA A 302 1.85 -6.73 -11.69
C ALA A 302 0.94 -7.10 -12.87
N GLU A 303 1.50 -7.58 -13.99
CA GLU A 303 0.73 -8.06 -15.15
C GLU A 303 -0.24 -9.19 -14.75
N VAL A 304 0.30 -10.22 -14.09
CA VAL A 304 -0.49 -11.39 -13.65
C VAL A 304 -1.62 -10.98 -12.68
N VAL A 305 -1.36 -10.07 -11.77
CA VAL A 305 -2.34 -9.63 -10.75
C VAL A 305 -3.38 -8.69 -11.35
N LEU A 306 -2.97 -7.68 -12.12
CA LEU A 306 -3.89 -6.70 -12.71
C LEU A 306 -4.79 -7.32 -13.79
N ASP A 307 -4.29 -8.31 -14.53
CA ASP A 307 -5.10 -9.07 -15.49
C ASP A 307 -6.25 -9.84 -14.83
N SER A 308 -6.13 -10.20 -13.55
CA SER A 308 -7.19 -10.89 -12.81
C SER A 308 -8.40 -10.00 -12.48
N PHE A 309 -8.23 -8.66 -12.56
CA PHE A 309 -9.30 -7.69 -12.33
C PHE A 309 -10.00 -7.20 -13.61
N GLN A 310 -9.70 -7.80 -14.77
CA GLN A 310 -10.34 -7.47 -16.05
C GLN A 310 -11.68 -8.20 -16.28
#